data_AF-A0A536FI34-F1
#
_entry.id   AF-A0A536FI34-F1
#
_cell.length_a   1.000
_cell.length_b   1.000
_cell.length_c   1.000
_cell.angle_alpha   90.00
_cell.angle_beta   90.00
_cell.angle_gamma   90.00
#
_symmetry.space_group_name_H-M   'P 1'
#
loop_
_entity.id
_entity.type
_entity.pdbx_description
1 polymer ?
#
loop_
_entity_poly.entity_id
_entity_poly.type
_entity_poly.pdbx_seq_one_letter_code
_entity_poly.pdbx_strand_id
1 'polypeptide(L)'
;MSRVLARAVVLLVFVAACSTGSNPSTNQSFSGTTIRVVTFTGPQIAEPLQRRAPDFEKATGAKVQIITVPFSDLYQKLLTDFATKTNSYDATVFDPQWMGDYVPPGYLEDLTDRVKNDSALQWNDIAPFFRDFSATFKGKVYTIPLDGDFQMVYYRKDLLQKDGLQPPATWDDYISIAQHFQGKDLNGDGKPDYGSCLAMKRSAQSYWAWISIAAAYLQSQGTKQGAFFNTDNMQPLTNNPAAAAALTVYKTLSKIGPPEQLNQDVGDSRGLFVTGRCALSLDWGDIGPLAVDKT
;
A
#
# COMPACT_ATOMS: atom_id res chain seq x y z
N MET A 1 -13.84 6.72 -86.54
CA MET A 1 -14.54 6.41 -85.28
C MET A 1 -13.49 6.05 -84.23
N SER A 2 -13.74 6.46 -82.98
CA SER A 2 -12.94 6.24 -81.77
C SER A 2 -11.72 7.14 -81.54
N ARG A 3 -11.96 8.19 -80.74
CA ARG A 3 -10.97 9.04 -80.04
C ARG A 3 -10.52 8.33 -78.76
N VAL A 4 -9.23 8.40 -78.42
CA VAL A 4 -8.78 8.37 -77.01
C VAL A 4 -7.69 9.43 -76.84
N LEU A 5 -7.93 10.34 -75.88
CA LEU A 5 -7.09 11.47 -75.51
C LEU A 5 -5.81 11.01 -74.78
N ALA A 6 -4.68 11.62 -75.13
CA ALA A 6 -3.49 11.67 -74.31
C ALA A 6 -3.59 12.85 -73.32
N ARG A 7 -3.48 12.59 -72.01
CA ARG A 7 -3.28 13.61 -70.97
C ARG A 7 -1.89 13.44 -70.37
N ALA A 8 -1.07 14.47 -70.54
CA ALA A 8 0.20 14.62 -69.84
C ALA A 8 -0.05 14.85 -68.35
N VAL A 9 0.61 14.08 -67.49
CA VAL A 9 0.65 14.31 -66.04
C VAL A 9 2.05 14.81 -65.70
N VAL A 10 2.10 16.04 -65.18
CA VAL A 10 3.29 16.72 -64.68
C VAL A 10 3.67 16.12 -63.34
N LEU A 11 4.92 15.67 -63.22
CA LEU A 11 5.54 15.25 -61.97
C LEU A 11 5.82 16.48 -61.10
N LEU A 12 5.17 16.60 -59.95
CA LEU A 12 5.50 17.57 -58.90
C LEU A 12 6.13 16.82 -57.73
N VAL A 13 7.44 16.97 -57.58
CA VAL A 13 8.23 16.53 -56.43
C VAL A 13 7.89 17.43 -55.24
N PHE A 14 7.16 16.92 -54.26
CA PHE A 14 7.00 17.58 -52.97
C PHE A 14 8.14 17.20 -52.04
N VAL A 15 8.95 18.20 -51.69
CA VAL A 15 10.02 18.15 -50.71
C VAL A 15 9.43 17.81 -49.34
N ALA A 16 10.02 16.81 -48.68
CA ALA A 16 9.70 16.43 -47.31
C ALA A 16 9.97 17.61 -46.35
N ALA A 17 8.91 18.19 -45.79
CA ALA A 17 9.01 19.10 -44.67
C ALA A 17 9.19 18.28 -43.39
N CYS A 18 10.35 18.43 -42.74
CA CYS A 18 10.65 17.84 -41.46
C CYS A 18 9.58 18.22 -40.43
N SER A 19 9.01 17.20 -39.80
CA SER A 19 8.12 17.29 -38.65
C SER A 19 8.78 18.08 -37.54
N THR A 20 8.23 19.24 -37.22
CA THR A 20 8.47 19.95 -35.97
C THR A 20 8.14 19.02 -34.81
N GLY A 21 9.16 18.69 -34.01
CA GLY A 21 8.98 17.98 -32.75
C GLY A 21 7.97 18.72 -31.88
N SER A 22 6.87 18.06 -31.57
CA SER A 22 5.93 18.46 -30.53
C SER A 22 6.66 18.35 -29.19
N ASN A 23 7.30 19.43 -28.76
CA ASN A 23 7.56 19.62 -27.34
C ASN A 23 6.20 19.56 -26.63
N PRO A 24 6.00 18.70 -25.63
CA PRO A 24 4.77 18.72 -24.86
C PRO A 24 4.67 20.11 -24.23
N SER A 25 3.65 20.85 -24.64
CA SER A 25 3.36 22.18 -24.10
C SER A 25 3.15 22.04 -22.60
N THR A 26 4.09 22.54 -21.80
CA THR A 26 3.92 22.68 -20.35
C THR A 26 2.75 23.64 -20.12
N ASN A 27 1.58 23.09 -19.82
CA ASN A 27 0.38 23.87 -19.59
C ASN A 27 0.40 24.35 -18.14
N GLN A 28 0.95 25.55 -17.92
CA GLN A 28 1.13 26.20 -16.61
C GLN A 28 -0.19 26.73 -16.02
N SER A 29 -1.31 26.02 -16.23
CA SER A 29 -2.66 26.49 -15.90
C SER A 29 -2.91 26.70 -14.40
N PHE A 30 -2.02 26.20 -13.54
CA PHE A 30 -2.17 26.22 -12.08
C PHE A 30 -1.10 27.08 -11.38
N SER A 31 -0.45 27.98 -12.12
CA SER A 31 0.51 28.93 -11.53
C SER A 31 -0.14 29.76 -10.42
N GLY A 32 0.51 29.83 -9.26
CA GLY A 32 0.01 30.53 -8.07
C GLY A 32 -0.87 29.68 -7.14
N THR A 33 -1.19 28.44 -7.52
CA THR A 33 -1.90 27.48 -6.66
C THR A 33 -0.92 26.66 -5.83
N THR A 34 -1.25 26.39 -4.58
CA THR A 34 -0.56 25.41 -3.72
C THR A 34 -1.50 24.27 -3.38
N ILE A 35 -1.03 23.04 -3.54
CA ILE A 35 -1.74 21.80 -3.21
C ILE A 35 -1.04 21.19 -1.99
N ARG A 36 -1.79 20.97 -0.92
CA ARG A 36 -1.33 20.36 0.33
C ARG A 36 -1.80 18.92 0.37
N VAL A 37 -0.87 17.99 0.27
CA VAL A 37 -1.12 16.55 0.31
C VAL A 37 -0.64 16.02 1.64
N VAL A 38 -1.49 15.34 2.41
CA VAL A 38 -1.07 14.68 3.65
C VAL A 38 -1.05 13.16 3.52
N THR A 39 -0.02 12.53 4.08
CA THR A 39 0.13 11.07 4.14
C THR A 39 0.88 10.66 5.41
N PHE A 40 1.10 9.36 5.61
CA PHE A 40 1.89 8.89 6.73
C PHE A 40 3.40 9.03 6.49
N THR A 41 4.18 9.14 7.57
CA THR A 41 5.64 9.17 7.53
C THR A 41 6.22 7.80 7.19
N GLY A 42 6.94 7.70 6.08
CA GLY A 42 7.68 6.50 5.70
C GLY A 42 8.12 6.57 4.24
N PRO A 43 9.26 5.96 3.87
CA PRO A 43 9.78 6.04 2.51
C PRO A 43 8.92 5.30 1.48
N GLN A 44 7.96 4.48 1.91
CA GLN A 44 7.16 3.65 1.00
C GLN A 44 6.10 4.46 0.27
N ILE A 45 5.46 5.41 0.96
CA ILE A 45 4.39 6.24 0.39
C ILE A 45 4.80 7.71 0.27
N ALA A 46 5.44 8.28 1.30
CA ALA A 46 5.77 9.71 1.28
C ALA A 46 6.90 10.05 0.29
N GLU A 47 7.94 9.20 0.18
CA GLU A 47 9.06 9.47 -0.74
C GLU A 47 8.62 9.53 -2.20
N PRO A 48 7.81 8.59 -2.73
CA PRO A 48 7.35 8.68 -4.12
C PRO A 48 6.58 9.96 -4.41
N LEU A 49 5.74 10.41 -3.47
CA LEU A 49 5.01 11.68 -3.60
C LEU A 49 5.98 12.88 -3.62
N GLN A 50 6.97 12.90 -2.71
CA GLN A 50 7.97 13.96 -2.65
C GLN A 50 8.86 14.00 -3.89
N ARG A 51 9.27 12.84 -4.40
CA ARG A 51 10.10 12.71 -5.60
C ARG A 51 9.37 13.11 -6.87
N ARG A 52 8.06 12.83 -6.96
CA ARG A 52 7.23 13.17 -8.13
C ARG A 52 6.60 14.55 -8.07
N ALA A 53 6.52 15.17 -6.89
CA ALA A 53 6.00 16.53 -6.73
C ALA A 53 6.67 17.53 -7.69
N PRO A 54 8.00 17.61 -7.83
CA PRO A 54 8.66 18.52 -8.78
C PRO A 54 8.25 18.31 -10.24
N ASP A 55 7.98 17.07 -10.66
CA ASP A 55 7.51 16.77 -12.02
C ASP A 55 6.12 17.38 -12.25
N PHE A 56 5.23 17.23 -11.27
CA PHE A 56 3.90 17.83 -11.30
C PHE A 56 3.97 19.36 -11.28
N GLU A 57 4.83 19.95 -10.44
CA GLU A 57 5.03 21.40 -10.40
C GLU A 57 5.51 21.93 -11.75
N LYS A 58 6.50 21.26 -12.36
CA LYS A 58 7.03 21.63 -13.68
C LYS A 58 5.96 21.51 -14.77
N ALA A 59 5.12 20.49 -14.72
CA ALA A 59 4.09 20.25 -15.73
C ALA A 59 2.93 21.26 -15.65
N THR A 60 2.56 21.69 -14.44
CA THR A 60 1.28 22.40 -14.17
C THR A 60 1.43 23.84 -13.68
N GLY A 61 2.58 24.20 -13.12
CA GLY A 61 2.82 25.48 -12.45
C GLY A 61 2.36 25.56 -11.00
N ALA A 62 1.65 24.54 -10.50
CA ALA A 62 1.26 24.47 -9.10
C ALA A 62 2.48 24.23 -8.19
N LYS A 63 2.33 24.54 -6.90
CA LYS A 63 3.24 24.11 -5.83
C LYS A 63 2.65 22.94 -5.07
N VAL A 64 3.46 21.94 -4.74
CA VAL A 64 3.01 20.73 -4.04
C VAL A 64 3.71 20.64 -2.69
N GLN A 65 2.94 20.65 -1.62
CA GLN A 65 3.42 20.45 -0.26
C GLN A 65 3.02 19.07 0.23
N ILE A 66 4.00 18.19 0.43
CA ILE A 66 3.77 16.87 1.05
C ILE A 66 3.97 17.00 2.55
N ILE A 67 2.91 16.73 3.30
CA ILE A 67 2.86 16.77 4.76
C ILE A 67 2.82 15.34 5.26
N THR A 68 3.75 14.97 6.13
CA THR A 68 3.83 13.62 6.68
C THR A 68 3.53 13.63 8.17
N VAL A 69 2.73 12.67 8.63
CA VAL A 69 2.47 12.44 10.06
C VAL A 69 2.62 10.96 10.40
N PRO A 70 2.92 10.57 11.64
CA PRO A 70 2.92 9.16 12.01
C PRO A 70 1.59 8.49 11.63
N PHE A 71 1.64 7.25 11.13
CA PHE A 71 0.41 6.52 10.75
C PHE A 71 -0.57 6.45 11.91
N SER A 72 -0.06 6.31 13.14
CA SER A 72 -0.87 6.27 14.38
C SER A 72 -1.72 7.51 14.62
N ASP A 73 -1.35 8.63 14.03
CA ASP A 73 -2.00 9.92 14.24
C ASP A 73 -2.82 10.34 13.01
N LEU A 74 -2.53 9.75 11.83
CA LEU A 74 -3.11 10.14 10.55
C LEU A 74 -4.63 10.06 10.55
N TYR A 75 -5.20 8.94 10.97
CA TYR A 75 -6.66 8.74 10.99
C TYR A 75 -7.39 9.84 11.77
N GLN A 76 -6.96 10.08 13.02
CA GLN A 76 -7.61 11.06 13.89
C GLN A 76 -7.40 12.49 13.40
N LYS A 77 -6.22 12.78 12.83
CA LYS A 77 -5.90 14.09 12.28
C LYS A 77 -6.79 14.43 11.08
N LEU A 78 -6.96 13.48 10.16
CA LEU A 78 -7.84 13.63 9.00
C LEU A 78 -9.30 13.75 9.42
N LEU A 79 -9.78 12.84 10.27
CA LEU A 79 -11.16 12.87 10.74
C LEU A 79 -11.50 14.20 11.43
N THR A 80 -10.57 14.72 12.25
CA THR A 80 -10.74 16.03 12.91
C THR A 80 -10.79 17.15 11.88
N ASP A 81 -9.83 17.24 10.95
CA ASP A 81 -9.79 18.29 9.92
C ASP A 81 -11.08 18.34 9.09
N PHE A 82 -11.59 17.16 8.71
CA PHE A 82 -12.83 17.03 7.97
C PHE A 82 -14.06 17.43 8.80
N ALA A 83 -14.15 16.93 10.04
CA ALA A 83 -15.29 17.22 10.91
C ALA A 83 -15.39 18.70 11.30
N THR A 84 -14.25 19.37 11.51
CA THR A 84 -14.18 20.80 11.82
C THR A 84 -14.21 21.69 10.58
N LYS A 85 -14.15 21.10 9.37
CA LYS A 85 -14.07 21.81 8.09
C LYS A 85 -12.91 22.80 8.03
N THR A 86 -11.79 22.45 8.65
CA THR A 86 -10.61 23.31 8.70
C THR A 86 -9.94 23.41 7.33
N ASN A 87 -10.10 22.39 6.47
CA ASN A 87 -9.59 22.36 5.10
C ASN A 87 -8.07 22.60 5.06
N SER A 88 -7.33 21.94 5.97
CA SER A 88 -5.87 22.03 6.01
C SER A 88 -5.21 21.32 4.84
N TYR A 89 -5.93 20.38 4.21
CA TYR A 89 -5.42 19.49 3.17
C TYR A 89 -6.33 19.52 1.94
N ASP A 90 -5.71 19.49 0.76
CA ASP A 90 -6.41 19.47 -0.52
C ASP A 90 -6.49 18.04 -1.08
N ALA A 91 -5.55 17.17 -0.70
CA ALA A 91 -5.59 15.74 -0.96
C ALA A 91 -5.00 14.94 0.21
N THR A 92 -5.45 13.70 0.36
CA THR A 92 -5.02 12.82 1.45
C THR A 92 -4.72 11.43 0.89
N VAL A 93 -3.66 10.80 1.40
CA VAL A 93 -3.37 9.39 1.14
C VAL A 93 -3.59 8.65 2.45
N PHE A 94 -4.57 7.75 2.47
CA PHE A 94 -5.06 7.08 3.67
C PHE A 94 -5.50 5.65 3.36
N ASP A 95 -5.73 4.86 4.41
CA ASP A 95 -6.20 3.49 4.29
C ASP A 95 -7.66 3.45 3.78
N PRO A 96 -7.94 2.73 2.67
CA PRO A 96 -9.29 2.66 2.10
C PRO A 96 -10.35 2.15 3.08
N GLN A 97 -9.99 1.36 4.11
CA GLN A 97 -10.94 0.88 5.12
C GLN A 97 -11.59 2.02 5.92
N TRP A 98 -10.94 3.19 5.99
CA TRP A 98 -11.46 4.38 6.68
C TRP A 98 -12.55 5.12 5.89
N MET A 99 -12.79 4.76 4.62
CA MET A 99 -13.89 5.33 3.83
C MET A 99 -15.26 5.11 4.48
N GLY A 100 -15.42 4.05 5.29
CA GLY A 100 -16.65 3.81 6.06
C GLY A 100 -17.01 4.97 6.99
N ASP A 101 -16.02 5.69 7.51
CA ASP A 101 -16.22 6.85 8.38
C ASP A 101 -16.18 8.17 7.59
N TYR A 102 -15.49 8.21 6.45
CA TYR A 102 -15.29 9.45 5.69
C TYR A 102 -16.39 9.73 4.65
N VAL A 103 -16.93 8.69 4.00
CA VAL A 103 -17.91 8.86 2.91
C VAL A 103 -19.31 9.21 3.42
N PRO A 104 -19.89 8.53 4.43
CA PRO A 104 -21.27 8.81 4.85
C PRO A 104 -21.51 10.27 5.31
N PRO A 105 -20.60 10.93 6.04
CA PRO A 105 -20.73 12.36 6.37
C PRO A 105 -20.48 13.32 5.19
N GLY A 106 -20.02 12.81 4.04
CA GLY A 106 -19.74 13.59 2.84
C GLY A 106 -18.38 14.29 2.84
N TYR A 107 -17.35 13.72 3.49
CA TYR A 107 -16.02 14.34 3.55
C TYR A 107 -15.19 14.11 2.27
N LEU A 108 -15.52 13.09 1.47
CA LEU A 108 -14.81 12.77 0.23
C LEU A 108 -15.66 13.12 -1.00
N GLU A 109 -15.01 13.65 -2.04
CA GLU A 109 -15.63 13.92 -3.35
C GLU A 109 -15.91 12.59 -4.08
N ASP A 110 -17.07 12.50 -4.72
CA ASP A 110 -17.37 11.41 -5.66
C ASP A 110 -16.58 11.63 -6.95
N LEU A 111 -15.58 10.78 -7.19
CA LEU A 111 -14.66 10.85 -8.33
C LEU A 111 -15.16 10.04 -9.53
N THR A 112 -16.33 9.40 -9.46
CA THR A 112 -16.81 8.43 -10.46
C THR A 112 -16.78 9.00 -11.88
N ASP A 113 -17.32 10.20 -12.09
CA ASP A 113 -17.35 10.84 -13.41
C ASP A 113 -15.95 11.30 -13.85
N ARG A 114 -15.09 11.73 -12.93
CA ARG A 114 -13.72 12.14 -13.25
C ARG A 114 -12.91 10.93 -13.74
N VAL A 115 -12.99 9.81 -13.02
CA VAL A 115 -12.31 8.57 -13.38
C VAL A 115 -12.81 8.01 -14.71
N LYS A 116 -14.13 8.01 -14.92
CA LYS A 116 -14.73 7.53 -16.17
C LYS A 116 -14.28 8.34 -17.40
N ASN A 117 -14.06 9.64 -17.23
CA ASN A 117 -13.72 10.55 -18.32
C ASN A 117 -12.21 10.76 -18.49
N ASP A 118 -11.37 10.18 -17.63
CA ASP A 118 -9.92 10.29 -17.71
C ASP A 118 -9.29 8.99 -18.25
N SER A 119 -9.06 8.96 -19.57
CA SER A 119 -8.39 7.82 -20.22
C SER A 119 -6.93 7.66 -19.82
N ALA A 120 -6.27 8.70 -19.31
CA ALA A 120 -4.87 8.64 -18.90
C ALA A 120 -4.67 7.88 -17.59
N LEU A 121 -5.71 7.75 -16.75
CA LEU A 121 -5.66 6.90 -15.55
C LEU A 121 -5.52 5.41 -15.86
N GLN A 122 -5.86 4.98 -17.08
CA GLN A 122 -5.90 3.56 -17.46
C GLN A 122 -6.61 2.69 -16.41
N TRP A 123 -7.76 3.15 -15.91
CA TRP A 123 -8.45 2.59 -14.73
C TRP A 123 -8.62 1.06 -14.74
N ASN A 124 -8.85 0.45 -15.91
CA ASN A 124 -9.04 -0.99 -16.04
C ASN A 124 -7.74 -1.81 -15.95
N ASP A 125 -6.57 -1.17 -15.97
CA ASP A 125 -5.26 -1.79 -15.75
C ASP A 125 -4.95 -1.98 -14.25
N ILE A 126 -5.70 -1.29 -13.37
CA ILE A 126 -5.59 -1.48 -11.92
C ILE A 126 -6.24 -2.82 -11.54
N ALA A 127 -5.53 -3.61 -10.71
CA ALA A 127 -6.02 -4.92 -10.30
C ALA A 127 -7.43 -4.83 -9.66
N PRO A 128 -8.36 -5.76 -9.99
CA PRO A 128 -9.77 -5.61 -9.64
C PRO A 128 -10.07 -5.39 -8.17
N PHE A 129 -9.31 -6.00 -7.25
CA PHE A 129 -9.52 -5.79 -5.82
C PHE A 129 -9.34 -4.31 -5.43
N PHE A 130 -8.23 -3.69 -5.83
CA PHE A 130 -7.97 -2.28 -5.50
C PHE A 130 -8.94 -1.34 -6.22
N ARG A 131 -9.26 -1.65 -7.48
CA ARG A 131 -10.15 -0.86 -8.32
C ARG A 131 -11.62 -0.91 -7.88
N ASP A 132 -12.14 -2.10 -7.63
CA ASP A 132 -13.58 -2.31 -7.43
C ASP A 132 -13.96 -2.31 -5.95
N PHE A 133 -13.02 -2.66 -5.06
CA PHE A 133 -13.28 -2.72 -3.62
C PHE A 133 -12.56 -1.60 -2.86
N SER A 134 -11.24 -1.48 -2.95
CA SER A 134 -10.51 -0.48 -2.16
C SER A 134 -10.77 0.96 -2.59
N ALA A 135 -11.07 1.20 -3.86
CA ALA A 135 -11.34 2.55 -4.36
C ALA A 135 -12.80 3.01 -4.23
N THR A 136 -13.70 2.08 -3.90
CA THR A 136 -15.14 2.32 -4.02
C THR A 136 -15.88 2.20 -2.70
N PHE A 137 -16.97 2.95 -2.58
CA PHE A 137 -17.92 2.82 -1.49
C PHE A 137 -19.34 2.89 -2.06
N LYS A 138 -20.15 1.86 -1.79
CA LYS A 138 -21.52 1.72 -2.34
C LYS A 138 -21.60 1.95 -3.87
N GLY A 139 -20.61 1.44 -4.62
CA GLY A 139 -20.60 1.47 -6.08
C GLY A 139 -20.12 2.79 -6.70
N LYS A 140 -19.63 3.73 -5.91
CA LYS A 140 -19.04 5.00 -6.36
C LYS A 140 -17.55 5.05 -6.04
N VAL A 141 -16.77 5.72 -6.87
CA VAL A 141 -15.32 5.86 -6.71
C VAL A 141 -15.02 7.09 -5.83
N TYR A 142 -14.25 6.91 -4.76
CA TYR A 142 -13.89 7.98 -3.83
C TYR A 142 -12.38 8.17 -3.66
N THR A 143 -11.58 7.19 -4.08
CA THR A 143 -10.12 7.26 -4.04
C THR A 143 -9.52 6.77 -5.34
N ILE A 144 -8.28 7.17 -5.61
CA ILE A 144 -7.46 6.63 -6.70
C ILE A 144 -6.41 5.73 -6.07
N PRO A 145 -6.33 4.43 -6.43
CA PRO A 145 -5.31 3.55 -5.90
C PRO A 145 -3.90 4.06 -6.24
N LEU A 146 -3.14 4.41 -5.21
CA LEU A 146 -1.73 4.80 -5.32
C LEU A 146 -0.81 3.60 -5.13
N ASP A 147 -1.19 2.73 -4.20
CA ASP A 147 -0.47 1.53 -3.80
C ASP A 147 -1.48 0.43 -3.51
N GLY A 148 -1.05 -0.82 -3.67
CA GLY A 148 -1.90 -1.98 -3.53
C GLY A 148 -1.08 -3.24 -3.31
N ASP A 149 -1.06 -3.70 -2.06
CA ASP A 149 -0.40 -4.94 -1.67
C ASP A 149 -1.23 -5.74 -0.63
N PHE A 150 -0.63 -6.82 -0.16
CA PHE A 150 -1.20 -7.72 0.83
C PHE A 150 -0.09 -8.22 1.74
N GLN A 151 -0.44 -8.53 2.99
CA GLN A 151 0.54 -9.07 3.92
C GLN A 151 0.98 -10.47 3.51
N MET A 152 2.28 -10.71 3.61
CA MET A 152 2.94 -11.95 3.27
C MET A 152 3.89 -12.37 4.39
N VAL A 153 4.13 -13.68 4.48
CA VAL A 153 5.20 -14.21 5.32
C VAL A 153 6.52 -14.11 4.56
N TYR A 154 7.48 -13.42 5.18
CA TYR A 154 8.87 -13.34 4.73
C TYR A 154 9.73 -14.26 5.58
N TYR A 155 10.69 -14.93 4.95
CA TYR A 155 11.58 -15.87 5.62
C TYR A 155 12.98 -15.88 4.99
N ARG A 156 13.98 -16.16 5.83
CA ARG A 156 15.38 -16.27 5.44
C ARG A 156 15.68 -17.66 4.85
N LYS A 157 15.65 -17.76 3.52
CA LYS A 157 15.89 -19.01 2.77
C LYS A 157 17.20 -19.70 3.17
N ASP A 158 18.26 -18.93 3.36
CA ASP A 158 19.59 -19.41 3.74
C ASP A 158 19.59 -20.08 5.12
N LEU A 159 18.90 -19.51 6.10
CA LEU A 159 18.76 -20.09 7.44
C LEU A 159 17.96 -21.40 7.41
N LEU A 160 16.85 -21.41 6.68
CA LEU A 160 16.00 -22.59 6.55
C LEU A 160 16.75 -23.73 5.85
N GLN A 161 17.45 -23.44 4.75
CA GLN A 161 18.24 -24.43 4.01
C GLN A 161 19.39 -25.01 4.84
N LYS A 162 20.11 -24.16 5.58
CA LYS A 162 21.21 -24.58 6.46
C LYS A 162 20.78 -25.63 7.48
N ASP A 163 19.58 -25.46 8.02
CA ASP A 163 19.05 -26.31 9.09
C ASP A 163 18.06 -27.38 8.57
N GLY A 164 17.89 -27.50 7.25
CA GLY A 164 17.00 -28.50 6.63
C GLY A 164 15.51 -28.27 6.85
N LEU A 165 15.09 -27.03 7.14
CA LEU A 165 13.71 -26.63 7.41
C LEU A 165 12.98 -26.22 6.13
N GLN A 166 11.66 -26.48 6.09
CA GLN A 166 10.78 -26.02 5.01
C GLN A 166 10.17 -24.65 5.35
N PRO A 167 9.78 -23.84 4.34
CA PRO A 167 9.00 -22.63 4.58
C PRO A 167 7.70 -22.93 5.35
N PRO A 168 7.27 -22.05 6.27
CA PRO A 168 6.09 -22.31 7.09
C PRO A 168 4.82 -22.36 6.24
N ALA A 169 4.01 -23.40 6.41
CA ALA A 169 2.70 -23.54 5.78
C ALA A 169 1.55 -23.22 6.75
N THR A 170 1.81 -23.33 8.05
CA THR A 170 0.85 -23.08 9.12
C THR A 170 1.41 -22.11 10.17
N TRP A 171 0.54 -21.55 11.02
CA TRP A 171 0.98 -20.75 12.16
C TRP A 171 1.81 -21.56 13.17
N ASP A 172 1.55 -22.87 13.28
CA ASP A 172 2.35 -23.76 14.12
C ASP A 172 3.77 -23.94 13.55
N ASP A 173 3.91 -24.11 12.22
CA ASP A 173 5.22 -24.12 11.57
C ASP A 173 5.95 -22.79 11.77
N TYR A 174 5.24 -21.67 11.58
CA TYR A 174 5.79 -20.33 11.77
C TYR A 174 6.33 -20.17 13.19
N ILE A 175 5.54 -20.53 14.21
CA ILE A 175 5.95 -20.45 15.61
C ILE A 175 7.14 -21.37 15.89
N SER A 176 7.12 -22.60 15.39
CA SER A 176 8.21 -23.55 15.58
C SER A 176 9.53 -23.05 14.98
N ILE A 177 9.49 -22.54 13.76
CA ILE A 177 10.66 -21.96 13.08
C ILE A 177 11.14 -20.71 13.82
N ALA A 178 10.22 -19.83 14.23
CA ALA A 178 10.58 -18.64 15.00
C ALA A 178 11.28 -19.02 16.31
N GLN A 179 10.73 -19.98 17.07
CA GLN A 179 11.33 -20.47 18.31
C GLN A 179 12.71 -21.10 18.09
N HIS A 180 12.89 -21.82 16.98
CA HIS A 180 14.16 -22.42 16.62
C HIS A 180 15.26 -21.39 16.39
N PHE A 181 14.95 -20.22 15.81
CA PHE A 181 15.93 -19.17 15.54
C PHE A 181 16.06 -18.10 16.64
N GLN A 182 15.13 -18.05 17.59
CA GLN A 182 15.14 -17.07 18.67
C GLN A 182 16.44 -17.12 19.49
N GLY A 183 17.11 -15.98 19.62
CA GLY A 183 18.32 -15.80 20.42
C GLY A 183 19.60 -16.33 19.78
N LYS A 184 19.55 -16.86 18.54
CA LYS A 184 20.74 -17.22 17.76
C LYS A 184 21.33 -15.98 17.09
N ASP A 185 22.60 -16.04 16.69
CA ASP A 185 23.21 -15.04 15.81
C ASP A 185 22.94 -15.43 14.35
N LEU A 186 22.11 -14.65 13.66
CA LEU A 186 21.58 -14.93 12.32
C LEU A 186 22.29 -14.13 11.22
N ASN A 187 23.09 -13.13 11.60
CA ASN A 187 23.83 -12.26 10.68
C ASN A 187 25.36 -12.28 10.90
N GLY A 188 25.85 -12.99 11.91
CA GLY A 188 27.27 -13.17 12.22
C GLY A 188 27.91 -12.01 12.99
N ASP A 189 27.11 -11.13 13.60
CA ASP A 189 27.60 -9.95 14.33
C ASP A 189 27.94 -10.22 15.81
N GLY A 190 27.77 -11.47 16.26
CA GLY A 190 28.03 -11.91 17.62
C GLY A 190 26.94 -11.55 18.63
N LYS A 191 25.79 -11.03 18.18
CA LYS A 191 24.65 -10.68 19.05
C LYS A 191 23.47 -11.63 18.83
N PRO A 192 22.64 -11.86 19.85
CA PRO A 192 21.40 -12.60 19.69
C PRO A 192 20.40 -11.82 18.82
N ASP A 193 19.73 -12.56 17.95
CA ASP A 193 18.69 -12.11 17.03
C ASP A 193 17.34 -12.76 17.35
N TYR A 194 16.35 -12.47 16.52
CA TYR A 194 14.95 -12.77 16.79
C TYR A 194 14.39 -13.82 15.83
N GLY A 195 13.47 -14.63 16.33
CA GLY A 195 12.76 -15.60 15.51
C GLY A 195 11.83 -14.93 14.51
N SER A 196 11.09 -13.91 14.95
CA SER A 196 10.10 -13.19 14.16
C SER A 196 10.02 -11.72 14.53
N CYS A 197 10.09 -10.83 13.56
CA CYS A 197 9.93 -9.39 13.77
C CYS A 197 8.64 -8.90 13.12
N LEU A 198 7.70 -8.43 13.94
CA LEU A 198 6.38 -7.94 13.51
C LEU A 198 6.16 -6.51 13.99
N ALA A 199 5.49 -5.68 13.19
CA ALA A 199 4.97 -4.41 13.67
C ALA A 199 3.81 -4.64 14.66
N MET A 200 4.01 -4.31 15.94
CA MET A 200 2.99 -4.48 16.99
C MET A 200 2.63 -3.19 17.71
N LYS A 201 3.10 -2.04 17.23
CA LYS A 201 2.78 -0.73 17.81
C LYS A 201 1.27 -0.48 17.87
N ARG A 202 0.80 -0.12 19.06
CA ARG A 202 -0.61 0.26 19.29
C ARG A 202 -0.96 1.50 18.46
N SER A 203 -2.19 1.51 17.96
CA SER A 203 -2.76 2.57 17.10
C SER A 203 -2.04 2.75 15.75
N ALA A 204 -0.98 1.99 15.47
CA ALA A 204 -0.34 1.95 14.18
C ALA A 204 -0.90 0.76 13.36
N GLN A 205 -0.06 0.11 12.56
CA GLN A 205 -0.48 -0.91 11.59
C GLN A 205 -0.66 -2.33 12.18
N SER A 206 -0.50 -2.48 13.51
CA SER A 206 -0.54 -3.78 14.19
C SER A 206 -1.85 -4.55 14.06
N TYR A 207 -2.96 -3.84 13.82
CA TYR A 207 -4.25 -4.50 13.61
C TYR A 207 -4.28 -5.34 12.33
N TRP A 208 -3.53 -4.98 11.28
CA TRP A 208 -3.44 -5.81 10.08
C TRP A 208 -2.64 -7.08 10.31
N ALA A 209 -1.54 -7.02 11.07
CA ALA A 209 -0.81 -8.22 11.46
C ALA A 209 -1.73 -9.21 12.19
N TRP A 210 -2.55 -8.70 13.12
CA TRP A 210 -3.56 -9.52 13.78
C TRP A 210 -4.63 -10.04 12.81
N ILE A 211 -5.16 -9.22 11.90
CA ILE A 211 -6.17 -9.64 10.91
C ILE A 211 -5.62 -10.75 10.01
N SER A 212 -4.38 -10.64 9.55
CA SER A 212 -3.71 -11.66 8.72
C SER A 212 -3.57 -13.00 9.44
N ILE A 213 -3.25 -12.96 10.74
CA ILE A 213 -3.25 -14.16 11.60
C ILE A 213 -4.67 -14.70 11.75
N ALA A 214 -5.62 -13.82 12.09
CA ALA A 214 -6.98 -14.19 12.40
C ALA A 214 -7.75 -14.72 11.18
N ALA A 215 -7.42 -14.29 9.97
CA ALA A 215 -8.10 -14.72 8.74
C ALA A 215 -8.10 -16.25 8.58
N ALA A 216 -7.00 -16.92 8.92
CA ALA A 216 -6.89 -18.38 8.88
C ALA A 216 -7.85 -19.09 9.85
N TYR A 217 -8.26 -18.44 10.93
CA TYR A 217 -9.18 -18.98 11.94
C TYR A 217 -10.63 -18.53 11.73
N LEU A 218 -10.83 -17.29 11.30
CA LEU A 218 -12.14 -16.63 11.24
C LEU A 218 -12.85 -16.81 9.90
N GLN A 219 -12.11 -16.96 8.80
CA GLN A 219 -12.65 -16.91 7.43
C GLN A 219 -12.46 -18.22 6.67
N SER A 220 -12.62 -19.37 7.35
CA SER A 220 -12.52 -20.70 6.71
C SER A 220 -13.48 -20.90 5.53
N GLN A 221 -14.57 -20.13 5.46
CA GLN A 221 -15.54 -20.14 4.34
C GLN A 221 -15.40 -18.93 3.41
N GLY A 222 -14.29 -18.20 3.51
CA GLY A 222 -14.01 -16.99 2.73
C GLY A 222 -14.54 -15.70 3.35
N THR A 223 -14.29 -14.58 2.67
CA THR A 223 -14.48 -13.22 3.22
C THR A 223 -15.94 -12.85 3.50
N LYS A 224 -16.90 -13.51 2.85
CA LYS A 224 -18.35 -13.30 3.08
C LYS A 224 -18.80 -13.69 4.49
N GLN A 225 -18.02 -14.49 5.21
CA GLN A 225 -18.30 -14.83 6.61
C GLN A 225 -18.15 -13.60 7.53
N GLY A 226 -17.38 -12.60 7.10
CA GLY A 226 -16.92 -11.50 7.95
C GLY A 226 -15.78 -11.93 8.88
N ALA A 227 -15.16 -10.96 9.54
CA ALA A 227 -14.10 -11.22 10.53
C ALA A 227 -14.50 -10.67 11.90
N PHE A 228 -14.89 -9.39 11.96
CA PHE A 228 -15.34 -8.72 13.18
C PHE A 228 -16.84 -8.77 13.37
N PHE A 229 -17.60 -8.75 12.28
CA PHE A 229 -19.05 -8.75 12.27
C PHE A 229 -19.55 -9.68 11.17
N ASN A 230 -20.70 -10.31 11.40
CA ASN A 230 -21.44 -10.99 10.35
C ASN A 230 -21.92 -9.94 9.32
N THR A 231 -21.72 -10.24 8.03
CA THR A 231 -21.98 -9.28 6.95
C THR A 231 -23.46 -9.02 6.68
N ASP A 232 -24.35 -9.88 7.16
CA ASP A 232 -25.80 -9.79 6.90
C ASP A 232 -26.52 -9.01 8.01
N ASN A 233 -26.12 -9.22 9.27
CA ASN A 233 -26.85 -8.72 10.44
C ASN A 233 -26.00 -7.91 11.43
N MET A 234 -24.72 -7.68 11.14
CA MET A 234 -23.79 -6.93 12.01
C MET A 234 -23.58 -7.54 13.41
N GLN A 235 -23.91 -8.82 13.62
CA GLN A 235 -23.61 -9.51 14.86
C GLN A 235 -22.08 -9.57 15.06
N PRO A 236 -21.53 -9.20 16.23
CA PRO A 236 -20.10 -9.32 16.50
C PRO A 236 -19.61 -10.78 16.44
N LEU A 237 -18.49 -11.01 15.75
CA LEU A 237 -17.81 -12.30 15.57
C LEU A 237 -16.47 -12.37 16.31
N THR A 238 -16.29 -11.56 17.34
CA THR A 238 -15.00 -11.41 18.03
C THR A 238 -14.86 -12.25 19.31
N ASN A 239 -15.96 -12.72 19.89
CA ASN A 239 -15.95 -13.51 21.13
C ASN A 239 -16.24 -14.99 20.86
N ASN A 240 -15.26 -15.70 20.29
CA ASN A 240 -15.39 -17.13 19.98
C ASN A 240 -14.00 -17.83 20.03
N PRO A 241 -13.97 -19.19 20.00
CA PRO A 241 -12.71 -19.94 20.05
C PRO A 241 -11.72 -19.62 18.93
N ALA A 242 -12.19 -19.27 17.72
CA ALA A 242 -11.33 -18.92 16.60
C ALA A 242 -10.58 -17.59 16.83
N ALA A 243 -11.27 -16.57 17.32
CA ALA A 243 -10.65 -15.30 17.71
C ALA A 243 -9.66 -15.50 18.87
N ALA A 244 -9.99 -16.37 19.85
CA ALA A 244 -9.08 -16.72 20.95
C ALA A 244 -7.82 -17.44 20.47
N ALA A 245 -7.94 -18.34 19.48
CA ALA A 245 -6.81 -19.02 18.86
C ALA A 245 -5.88 -18.03 18.12
N ALA A 246 -6.44 -17.14 17.31
CA ALA A 246 -5.68 -16.09 16.64
C ALA A 246 -4.93 -15.17 17.63
N LEU A 247 -5.58 -14.77 18.72
CA LEU A 247 -4.94 -14.00 19.79
C LEU A 247 -3.81 -14.77 20.49
N THR A 248 -3.94 -16.09 20.59
CA THR A 248 -2.90 -16.96 21.19
C THR A 248 -1.65 -16.99 20.31
N VAL A 249 -1.83 -17.09 18.98
CA VAL A 249 -0.72 -16.93 18.01
C VAL A 249 -0.09 -15.56 18.15
N TYR A 250 -0.87 -14.49 18.07
CA TYR A 250 -0.36 -13.11 18.15
C TYR A 250 0.41 -12.83 19.45
N LYS A 251 -0.10 -13.31 20.60
CA LYS A 251 0.59 -13.22 21.91
C LYS A 251 1.86 -14.06 21.97
N THR A 252 1.91 -15.18 21.26
CA THR A 252 3.09 -16.03 21.20
C THR A 252 4.18 -15.33 20.39
N LEU A 253 3.84 -14.78 19.23
CA LEU A 253 4.75 -14.02 18.38
C LEU A 253 5.26 -12.75 19.05
N SER A 254 4.47 -12.13 19.92
CA SER A 254 4.92 -10.98 20.72
C SER A 254 6.05 -11.29 21.70
N LYS A 255 6.37 -12.57 21.92
CA LYS A 255 7.46 -13.02 22.82
C LYS A 255 8.67 -13.56 22.06
N ILE A 256 8.57 -13.70 20.74
CA ILE A 256 9.60 -14.31 19.88
C ILE A 256 10.15 -13.25 18.89
N GLY A 257 10.16 -12.01 19.36
CA GLY A 257 10.63 -10.83 18.63
C GLY A 257 11.45 -9.91 19.54
N PRO A 258 11.81 -8.71 19.08
CA PRO A 258 12.47 -7.70 19.90
C PRO A 258 11.70 -7.38 21.19
N PRO A 259 12.38 -7.16 22.34
CA PRO A 259 11.71 -6.78 23.58
C PRO A 259 10.78 -5.57 23.46
N GLU A 260 11.13 -4.64 22.57
CA GLU A 260 10.42 -3.40 22.29
C GLU A 260 9.37 -3.53 21.17
N GLN A 261 9.08 -4.73 20.66
CA GLN A 261 8.22 -4.95 19.49
C GLN A 261 6.83 -4.32 19.61
N LEU A 262 6.25 -4.24 20.82
CA LEU A 262 4.97 -3.57 21.08
C LEU A 262 4.98 -2.05 20.83
N ASN A 263 6.16 -1.45 20.62
CA ASN A 263 6.35 -0.05 20.26
C ASN A 263 6.90 0.13 18.84
N GLN A 264 7.19 -0.96 18.12
CA GLN A 264 7.74 -0.96 16.77
C GLN A 264 6.65 -0.91 15.71
N ASP A 265 6.81 0.02 14.77
CA ASP A 265 5.98 0.14 13.57
C ASP A 265 6.62 -0.61 12.39
N VAL A 266 5.96 -0.61 11.24
CA VAL A 266 6.41 -1.34 10.04
C VAL A 266 7.85 -0.98 9.65
N GLY A 267 8.22 0.31 9.71
CA GLY A 267 9.58 0.78 9.40
C GLY A 267 10.66 0.14 10.27
N ASP A 268 10.37 -0.07 11.56
CA ASP A 268 11.30 -0.70 12.50
C ASP A 268 11.45 -2.20 12.18
N SER A 269 10.32 -2.90 12.03
CA SER A 269 10.32 -4.34 11.75
C SER A 269 10.98 -4.70 10.41
N ARG A 270 10.78 -3.86 9.38
CA ARG A 270 11.46 -3.97 8.07
C ARG A 270 12.95 -3.81 8.22
N GLY A 271 13.39 -2.76 8.93
CA GLY A 271 14.80 -2.48 9.19
C GLY A 271 15.52 -3.66 9.85
N LEU A 272 14.87 -4.29 10.83
CA LEU A 272 15.40 -5.49 11.48
C LEU A 272 15.51 -6.68 10.53
N PHE A 273 14.47 -6.94 9.73
CA PHE A 273 14.50 -8.06 8.79
C PHE A 273 15.59 -7.89 7.71
N VAL A 274 15.68 -6.71 7.08
CA VAL A 274 16.66 -6.46 6.00
C VAL A 274 18.11 -6.40 6.51
N THR A 275 18.32 -6.13 7.80
CA THR A 275 19.65 -6.21 8.45
C THR A 275 19.96 -7.58 9.03
N GLY A 276 19.12 -8.58 8.72
CA GLY A 276 19.34 -9.98 9.07
C GLY A 276 19.05 -10.33 10.53
N ARG A 277 18.42 -9.44 11.30
CA ARG A 277 18.15 -9.60 12.74
C ARG A 277 16.94 -10.52 13.04
N CYS A 278 16.28 -11.04 12.00
CA CYS A 278 15.06 -11.82 12.13
C CYS A 278 15.05 -12.98 11.14
N ALA A 279 14.64 -14.17 11.57
CA ALA A 279 14.47 -15.31 10.67
C ALA A 279 13.18 -15.21 9.84
N LEU A 280 12.11 -14.71 10.45
CA LEU A 280 10.78 -14.54 9.87
C LEU A 280 10.25 -13.11 10.05
N SER A 281 9.30 -12.73 9.19
CA SER A 281 8.46 -11.55 9.37
C SER A 281 7.09 -11.77 8.69
N LEU A 282 6.09 -11.00 9.11
CA LEU A 282 4.80 -10.86 8.45
C LEU A 282 4.58 -9.36 8.23
N ASP A 283 4.55 -8.95 6.97
CA ASP A 283 4.47 -7.54 6.59
C ASP A 283 3.85 -7.42 5.19
N TRP A 284 3.60 -6.18 4.79
CA TRP A 284 3.22 -5.74 3.45
C TRP A 284 4.29 -6.05 2.40
N GLY A 285 4.04 -5.72 1.13
CA GLY A 285 4.91 -6.00 -0.02
C GLY A 285 6.31 -5.35 0.04
N ASP A 286 6.50 -4.42 0.97
CA ASP A 286 7.66 -3.54 1.07
C ASP A 286 9.00 -4.21 1.40
N ILE A 287 9.00 -5.35 2.11
CA ILE A 287 10.27 -6.01 2.48
C ILE A 287 11.04 -6.45 1.24
N GLY A 288 10.36 -6.93 0.20
CA GLY A 288 10.99 -7.38 -1.04
C GLY A 288 11.85 -6.28 -1.69
N PRO A 289 11.26 -5.14 -2.08
CA PRO A 289 11.99 -3.99 -2.62
C PRO A 289 13.11 -3.46 -1.71
N LEU A 290 12.91 -3.48 -0.39
CA LEU A 290 13.93 -3.04 0.58
C LEU A 290 15.11 -4.01 0.73
N ALA A 291 14.91 -5.28 0.41
CA ALA A 291 15.92 -6.34 0.50
C ALA A 291 16.70 -6.55 -0.80
N VAL A 292 16.38 -5.81 -1.87
CA VAL A 292 17.17 -5.85 -3.12
C VAL A 292 18.55 -5.26 -2.85
N ASP A 293 19.58 -6.07 -3.08
CA ASP A 293 20.96 -5.63 -2.92
C ASP A 293 21.23 -4.42 -3.81
N LYS A 294 21.94 -3.42 -3.30
CA LYS A 294 22.20 -2.17 -4.04
C LYS A 294 23.29 -2.34 -5.12
N THR A 295 23.65 -3.58 -5.44
CA THR A 295 24.73 -3.97 -6.36
C THR A 295 24.31 -3.87 -7.81
#